data_AF-A0A2H9T4V7-F1
#
_entry.id   AF-A0A2H9T4V7-F1
#
_cell.length_a   1.000
_cell.length_b   1.000
_cell.length_c   1.000
_cell.angle_alpha   90.00
_cell.angle_beta   90.00
_cell.angle_gamma   90.00
#
_symmetry.space_group_name_H-M   'P 1'
#
loop_
_entity.id
_entity.type
_entity.pdbx_description
1 polymer ?
#
loop_
_entity_poly.entity_id
_entity_poly.type
_entity_poly.pdbx_seq_one_letter_code
_entity_poly.pdbx_strand_id
1 'polypeptide(L)'
;MNWYSVGLAAASGGIAALIASLIFGKKPEKKTAYTIVVVVLFVVLNTLSKQFILPKLNAYKAVADIESSFNEIPAFASIKKYEPETYQRLVDSLAEVTNQGYNQQQAIDLVRTQISGLVESRMPHASDEAILTYMSVMVTEMDELHKQGKGLCYKLLLPQIEGGIDGRKVFSKETQKKDLMALDEIIKTSNTKKTIPSESAVMPSLEPIFVSLYSKFGDDVAMIENPTATNVDKDKVCSITMDLYKEILALPPEQAASALRWMFGQG
;
A
#
# COMPACT_ATOMS: atom_id res chain seq x y z
N MET A 1 27.10 -1.46 -5.17
CA MET A 1 27.89 -2.67 -5.49
C MET A 1 27.16 -3.88 -4.90
N ASN A 2 26.66 -4.81 -5.72
CA ASN A 2 25.84 -5.93 -5.22
C ASN A 2 26.75 -6.98 -4.56
N TRP A 3 26.88 -6.95 -3.23
CA TRP A 3 27.76 -7.84 -2.46
C TRP A 3 27.46 -9.33 -2.68
N TYR A 4 26.21 -9.68 -3.01
CA TYR A 4 25.81 -11.05 -3.35
C TYR A 4 26.45 -11.54 -4.65
N SER A 5 26.59 -10.66 -5.65
CA SER A 5 27.28 -11.01 -6.90
C SER A 5 28.76 -11.30 -6.70
N VAL A 6 29.40 -10.61 -5.74
CA VAL A 6 30.80 -10.83 -5.36
C VAL A 6 30.95 -12.14 -4.59
N GLY A 7 30.04 -12.41 -3.64
CA GLY A 7 30.00 -13.67 -2.90
C GLY A 7 29.76 -14.89 -3.80
N LEU A 8 28.83 -14.81 -4.75
CA LEU A 8 28.55 -15.87 -5.72
C LEU A 8 29.72 -16.14 -6.65
N ALA A 9 30.46 -15.10 -7.07
CA ALA A 9 31.67 -15.26 -7.85
C ALA A 9 32.76 -15.97 -7.04
N ALA A 10 32.98 -15.57 -5.78
CA ALA A 10 33.95 -16.23 -4.91
C ALA A 10 33.62 -17.71 -4.67
N ALA A 11 32.34 -18.04 -4.41
CA ALA A 11 31.87 -19.41 -4.27
C ALA A 11 32.05 -20.23 -5.56
N SER A 12 31.70 -19.65 -6.72
CA SER A 12 31.90 -20.28 -8.03
C SER A 12 33.37 -20.59 -8.30
N GLY A 13 34.28 -19.69 -7.92
CA GLY A 13 35.73 -19.88 -8.04
C GLY A 13 36.25 -21.00 -7.14
N GLY A 14 35.78 -21.06 -5.89
CA GLY A 14 36.12 -22.15 -4.96
C GLY A 14 35.66 -23.51 -5.45
N ILE A 15 34.41 -23.61 -5.94
CA ILE A 15 33.85 -24.86 -6.48
C ILE A 15 34.61 -25.29 -7.74
N ALA A 16 34.89 -24.36 -8.67
CA ALA A 16 35.65 -24.65 -9.88
C ALA A 16 37.06 -25.20 -9.58
N ALA A 17 37.77 -24.58 -8.63
CA ALA A 17 39.10 -25.03 -8.21
C ALA A 17 39.06 -26.42 -7.55
N LEU A 18 38.04 -26.68 -6.73
CA LEU A 18 37.84 -27.97 -6.06
C LEU A 18 37.56 -29.09 -7.07
N ILE A 19 36.63 -28.87 -8.00
CA ILE A 19 36.32 -29.85 -9.07
C ILE A 19 37.56 -30.13 -9.92
N ALA A 20 38.27 -29.08 -10.36
CA ALA A 20 39.49 -29.26 -11.15
C ALA A 20 40.59 -30.01 -10.37
N SER A 21 40.70 -29.80 -9.05
CA SER A 21 41.67 -30.50 -8.21
C SER A 21 41.36 -32.00 -8.07
N LEU A 22 40.08 -32.37 -8.05
CA LEU A 22 39.63 -33.77 -8.02
C LEU A 22 39.89 -34.48 -9.36
N ILE A 23 39.76 -33.77 -10.49
CA ILE A 23 39.97 -34.34 -11.84
C ILE A 23 41.46 -34.55 -12.14
N PHE A 24 42.31 -33.57 -11.84
CA PHE A 24 43.72 -33.57 -12.28
C PHE A 24 44.74 -33.97 -11.21
N GLY A 25 44.37 -33.93 -9.93
CA GLY A 25 45.30 -34.16 -8.81
C GLY A 25 46.46 -33.15 -8.77
N LYS A 26 47.44 -33.36 -7.88
CA LYS A 26 48.65 -32.50 -7.76
C LYS A 26 49.73 -32.83 -8.81
N LYS A 27 49.39 -32.98 -10.08
CA LYS A 27 50.38 -33.33 -11.14
C LYS A 27 50.88 -32.08 -11.87
N PRO A 28 52.20 -31.76 -11.82
CA PRO A 28 52.74 -30.51 -12.38
C PRO A 28 52.69 -30.43 -13.91
N GLU A 29 52.62 -31.56 -14.62
CA GLU A 29 52.59 -31.63 -16.08
C GLU A 29 51.25 -31.21 -16.71
N LYS A 30 50.17 -31.15 -15.92
CA LYS A 30 48.82 -30.80 -16.41
C LYS A 30 48.37 -29.39 -16.05
N LYS A 31 49.29 -28.50 -15.66
CA LYS A 31 48.98 -27.13 -15.20
C LYS A 31 48.10 -26.34 -16.18
N THR A 32 48.40 -26.37 -17.48
CA THR A 32 47.61 -25.65 -18.50
C THR A 32 46.17 -26.18 -18.59
N ALA A 33 46.01 -27.52 -18.60
CA ALA A 33 44.70 -28.15 -18.64
C ALA A 33 43.88 -27.86 -17.37
N TYR A 34 44.52 -27.87 -16.20
CA TYR A 34 43.90 -27.47 -14.94
C TYR A 34 43.38 -26.03 -15.00
N THR A 35 44.22 -25.07 -15.42
CA THR A 35 43.82 -23.66 -15.51
C THR A 35 42.66 -23.46 -16.48
N ILE A 36 42.68 -24.10 -17.65
CA ILE A 36 41.58 -24.02 -18.62
C ILE A 36 40.28 -24.53 -18.00
N VAL A 37 40.31 -25.70 -17.34
CA VAL A 37 39.11 -26.28 -16.72
C VAL A 37 38.59 -25.41 -15.59
N VAL A 38 39.45 -24.85 -14.74
CA VAL A 38 39.03 -23.91 -13.69
C VAL A 38 38.35 -22.68 -14.29
N VAL A 39 38.94 -22.08 -15.33
CA VAL A 39 38.37 -20.88 -15.97
C VAL A 39 37.02 -21.20 -16.61
N VAL A 40 36.91 -22.30 -17.37
CA VAL A 40 35.66 -22.72 -18.00
C VAL A 40 34.58 -23.01 -16.96
N LEU A 41 34.91 -23.79 -15.91
CA LEU A 41 33.97 -24.09 -14.82
C LEU A 41 33.55 -22.83 -14.07
N PHE A 42 34.48 -21.92 -13.80
CA PHE A 42 34.17 -20.65 -13.15
C PHE A 42 33.19 -19.83 -13.99
N VAL A 43 33.44 -19.68 -15.30
CA VAL A 43 32.56 -18.93 -16.19
C VAL A 43 31.16 -19.57 -16.25
N VAL A 44 31.08 -20.90 -16.38
CA VAL A 44 29.80 -21.62 -16.42
C VAL A 44 29.05 -21.48 -15.09
N LEU A 45 29.70 -21.79 -13.96
CA LEU A 45 29.08 -21.73 -12.63
C LEU A 45 28.64 -20.31 -12.27
N ASN A 46 29.46 -19.31 -12.55
CA ASN A 46 29.13 -17.91 -12.30
C ASN A 46 27.96 -17.44 -13.17
N THR A 47 27.91 -17.87 -14.43
CA THR A 47 26.80 -17.54 -15.35
C THR A 47 25.50 -18.18 -14.88
N LEU A 48 25.51 -19.49 -14.58
CA LEU A 48 24.35 -20.20 -14.04
C LEU A 48 23.91 -19.62 -12.69
N SER A 49 24.86 -19.28 -11.83
CA SER A 49 24.59 -18.64 -10.53
C SER A 49 23.88 -17.30 -10.70
N LYS A 50 24.33 -16.45 -11.64
CA LYS A 50 23.68 -15.18 -11.94
C LYS A 50 22.29 -15.35 -12.56
N GLN A 51 22.09 -16.41 -13.33
CA GLN A 51 20.82 -16.66 -14.01
C GLN A 51 19.77 -17.31 -13.10
N PHE A 52 20.16 -18.19 -12.18
CA PHE A 52 19.21 -19.01 -11.40
C PHE A 52 19.22 -18.73 -9.89
N ILE A 53 20.36 -18.33 -9.32
CA ILE A 53 20.52 -18.16 -7.86
C ILE A 53 20.35 -16.70 -7.46
N LEU A 54 21.04 -15.78 -8.15
CA LEU A 54 21.02 -14.35 -7.82
C LEU A 54 19.60 -13.74 -7.82
N PRO A 55 18.70 -14.05 -8.78
CA PRO A 55 17.33 -13.53 -8.77
C PRO A 55 16.55 -13.98 -7.53
N LYS A 56 16.71 -15.25 -7.12
CA LYS A 56 16.04 -15.80 -5.93
C LYS A 56 16.56 -15.18 -4.64
N LEU A 57 17.87 -14.96 -4.53
CA LEU A 57 18.47 -14.31 -3.37
C LEU A 57 18.02 -12.84 -3.25
N ASN A 58 17.98 -12.10 -4.37
CA ASN A 58 17.50 -10.73 -4.37
C ASN A 58 16.01 -10.65 -3.98
N ALA A 59 15.17 -11.56 -4.50
CA ALA A 59 13.76 -11.64 -4.13
C ALA A 59 13.57 -11.94 -2.63
N TYR A 60 14.30 -12.93 -2.09
CA TYR A 60 14.24 -13.25 -0.66
C TYR A 60 14.66 -12.07 0.22
N LYS A 61 15.73 -11.36 -0.16
CA LYS A 61 16.17 -10.16 0.54
C LYS A 61 15.13 -9.04 0.46
N ALA A 62 14.56 -8.79 -0.72
CA ALA A 62 13.56 -7.76 -0.91
C ALA A 62 12.37 -7.99 0.02
N VAL A 63 11.86 -9.23 0.07
CA VAL A 63 10.80 -9.64 1.00
C VAL A 63 11.21 -9.39 2.46
N ALA A 64 12.40 -9.83 2.87
CA ALA A 64 12.88 -9.63 4.25
C ALA A 64 13.02 -8.15 4.64
N ASP A 65 13.53 -7.30 3.73
CA ASP A 65 13.69 -5.86 3.94
C ASP A 65 12.31 -5.17 4.03
N ILE A 66 11.33 -5.59 3.22
CA ILE A 66 9.93 -5.12 3.26
C ILE A 66 9.28 -5.51 4.59
N GLU A 67 9.35 -6.79 4.98
CA GLU A 67 8.77 -7.27 6.22
C GLU A 67 9.39 -6.57 7.44
N SER A 68 10.70 -6.35 7.44
CA SER A 68 11.37 -5.58 8.49
C SER A 68 10.83 -4.15 8.58
N SER A 69 10.60 -3.48 7.45
CA SER A 69 10.03 -2.14 7.42
C SER A 69 8.58 -2.11 7.89
N PHE A 70 7.80 -3.13 7.55
CA PHE A 70 6.40 -3.27 7.98
C PHE A 70 6.28 -3.52 9.48
N ASN A 71 7.23 -4.22 10.09
CA ASN A 71 7.24 -4.46 11.54
C ASN A 71 7.34 -3.17 12.37
N GLU A 72 7.78 -2.06 11.78
CA GLU A 72 7.86 -0.75 12.46
C GLU A 72 6.50 -0.03 12.51
N ILE A 73 5.49 -0.51 11.79
CA ILE A 73 4.19 0.13 11.65
C ILE A 73 3.09 -0.82 12.17
N PRO A 74 2.43 -0.51 13.31
CA PRO A 74 1.46 -1.40 13.94
C PRO A 74 0.33 -1.90 13.03
N ALA A 75 -0.17 -1.05 12.12
CA ALA A 75 -1.22 -1.43 11.18
C ALA A 75 -0.85 -2.66 10.34
N PHE A 76 0.41 -2.80 9.90
CA PHE A 76 0.83 -3.97 9.13
C PHE A 76 0.89 -5.25 9.97
N ALA A 77 1.12 -5.15 11.28
CA ALA A 77 1.03 -6.31 12.17
C ALA A 77 -0.42 -6.82 12.26
N SER A 78 -1.40 -5.93 12.32
CA SER A 78 -2.81 -6.29 12.28
C SER A 78 -3.23 -6.84 10.91
N ILE A 79 -2.78 -6.24 9.81
CA ILE A 79 -3.02 -6.77 8.47
C ILE A 79 -2.42 -8.18 8.35
N LYS A 80 -1.20 -8.43 8.85
CA LYS A 80 -0.61 -9.78 8.85
C LYS A 80 -1.44 -10.79 9.64
N LYS A 81 -2.05 -10.37 10.76
CA LYS A 81 -2.81 -11.24 11.66
C LYS A 81 -4.23 -11.53 11.17
N TYR A 82 -4.95 -10.50 10.73
CA TYR A 82 -6.36 -10.58 10.37
C TYR A 82 -6.57 -10.77 8.86
N GLU A 83 -5.61 -10.35 8.03
CA GLU A 83 -5.66 -10.31 6.57
C GLU A 83 -4.42 -10.95 5.91
N PRO A 84 -4.05 -12.20 6.27
CA PRO A 84 -2.76 -12.79 5.89
C PRO A 84 -2.57 -12.89 4.37
N GLU A 85 -3.64 -13.13 3.61
CA GLU A 85 -3.56 -13.17 2.14
C GLU A 85 -3.29 -11.79 1.54
N THR A 86 -3.93 -10.74 2.05
CA THR A 86 -3.69 -9.36 1.60
C THR A 86 -2.30 -8.91 1.98
N TYR A 87 -1.83 -9.25 3.20
CA TYR A 87 -0.45 -9.01 3.62
C TYR A 87 0.56 -9.66 2.66
N GLN A 88 0.36 -10.94 2.34
CA GLN A 88 1.27 -11.66 1.45
C GLN A 88 1.27 -11.07 0.05
N ARG A 89 0.10 -10.77 -0.52
CA ARG A 89 -0.02 -10.11 -1.83
C ARG A 89 0.70 -8.76 -1.86
N LEU A 90 0.61 -7.98 -0.78
CA LEU A 90 1.28 -6.69 -0.68
C LEU A 90 2.82 -6.84 -0.68
N VAL A 91 3.33 -7.77 0.14
CA VAL A 91 4.77 -8.05 0.23
C VAL A 91 5.31 -8.55 -1.12
N ASP A 92 4.60 -9.47 -1.77
CA ASP A 92 5.00 -10.03 -3.06
C ASP A 92 4.99 -8.95 -4.16
N SER A 93 3.95 -8.11 -4.20
CA SER A 93 3.83 -7.03 -5.17
C SER A 93 4.96 -6.00 -5.02
N LEU A 94 5.30 -5.64 -3.77
CA LEU A 94 6.40 -4.71 -3.49
C LEU A 94 7.76 -5.32 -3.82
N ALA A 95 7.97 -6.62 -3.55
CA ALA A 95 9.20 -7.31 -3.89
C ALA A 95 9.41 -7.38 -5.40
N GLU A 96 8.34 -7.64 -6.17
CA GLU A 96 8.38 -7.62 -7.64
C GLU A 96 8.77 -6.24 -8.18
N VAL A 97 8.08 -5.19 -7.71
CA VAL A 97 8.31 -3.79 -8.12
C VAL A 97 9.72 -3.33 -7.77
N THR A 98 10.24 -3.70 -6.60
CA THR A 98 11.62 -3.37 -6.17
C THR A 98 12.66 -4.03 -7.08
N ASN A 99 12.45 -5.27 -7.49
CA ASN A 99 13.37 -5.99 -8.38
C ASN A 99 13.38 -5.41 -9.81
N GLN A 100 12.30 -4.78 -10.24
CA GLN A 100 12.19 -4.14 -11.56
C GLN A 100 12.81 -2.72 -11.61
N GLY A 101 13.36 -2.22 -10.50
CA GLY A 101 14.04 -0.91 -10.45
C GLY A 101 13.10 0.29 -10.38
N TYR A 102 11.86 0.08 -9.94
CA TYR A 102 10.87 1.14 -9.77
C TYR A 102 11.32 2.14 -8.70
N ASN A 103 10.83 3.37 -8.83
CA ASN A 103 11.16 4.43 -7.88
C ASN A 103 10.28 4.36 -6.63
N GLN A 104 10.70 5.07 -5.59
CA GLN A 104 10.02 5.07 -4.28
C GLN A 104 8.53 5.48 -4.35
N GLN A 105 8.15 6.38 -5.25
CA GLN A 105 6.76 6.84 -5.36
C GLN A 105 5.85 5.71 -5.86
N GLN A 106 6.31 4.92 -6.83
CA GLN A 106 5.51 3.81 -7.36
C GLN A 106 5.25 2.73 -6.29
N ALA A 107 6.23 2.48 -5.40
CA ALA A 107 6.03 1.59 -4.26
C ALA A 107 4.99 2.14 -3.27
N ILE A 108 5.01 3.47 -3.01
CA ILE A 108 4.02 4.12 -2.14
C ILE A 108 2.63 4.03 -2.74
N ASP A 109 2.49 4.30 -4.04
CA ASP A 109 1.21 4.25 -4.75
C ASP A 109 0.64 2.83 -4.69
N LEU A 110 1.47 1.79 -4.91
CA LEU A 110 1.08 0.40 -4.78
C LEU A 110 0.56 0.06 -3.38
N VAL A 111 1.29 0.45 -2.33
CA VAL A 111 0.84 0.23 -0.94
C VAL A 111 -0.48 0.94 -0.70
N ARG A 112 -0.59 2.21 -1.08
CA ARG A 112 -1.82 2.99 -0.89
C ARG A 112 -3.01 2.33 -1.55
N THR A 113 -2.91 1.95 -2.82
CA THR A 113 -4.01 1.31 -3.55
C THR A 113 -4.47 0.02 -2.86
N GLN A 114 -3.56 -0.84 -2.41
CA GLN A 114 -3.94 -2.08 -1.74
C GLN A 114 -4.53 -1.84 -0.35
N ILE A 115 -4.01 -0.88 0.41
CA ILE A 115 -4.55 -0.52 1.72
C ILE A 115 -5.92 0.14 1.59
N SER A 116 -6.13 1.05 0.65
CA SER A 116 -7.42 1.68 0.38
C SER A 116 -8.48 0.63 0.05
N GLY A 117 -8.20 -0.29 -0.88
CA GLY A 117 -9.13 -1.38 -1.21
C GLY A 117 -9.41 -2.30 -0.02
N LEU A 118 -8.41 -2.56 0.83
CA LEU A 118 -8.62 -3.32 2.06
C LEU A 118 -9.55 -2.56 3.01
N VAL A 119 -9.30 -1.28 3.27
CA VAL A 119 -10.15 -0.45 4.13
C VAL A 119 -11.58 -0.39 3.60
N GLU A 120 -11.77 -0.13 2.31
CA GLU A 120 -13.10 -0.11 1.68
C GLU A 120 -13.86 -1.42 1.94
N SER A 121 -13.21 -2.58 1.76
CA SER A 121 -13.84 -3.89 2.01
C SER A 121 -14.13 -4.18 3.49
N ARG A 122 -13.39 -3.55 4.42
CA ARG A 122 -13.45 -3.84 5.86
C ARG A 122 -14.28 -2.85 6.65
N MET A 123 -14.39 -1.61 6.17
CA MET A 123 -15.11 -0.54 6.84
C MET A 123 -16.57 -0.91 7.14
N PRO A 124 -17.35 -1.53 6.24
CA PRO A 124 -18.74 -1.90 6.53
C PRO A 124 -18.88 -2.89 7.70
N HIS A 125 -17.81 -3.62 8.02
CA HIS A 125 -17.81 -4.68 9.03
C HIS A 125 -17.10 -4.28 10.33
N ALA A 126 -16.44 -3.12 10.35
CA ALA A 126 -15.75 -2.59 11.53
C ALA A 126 -16.73 -2.11 12.62
N SER A 127 -16.22 -1.86 13.83
CA SER A 127 -17.02 -1.28 14.90
C SER A 127 -17.43 0.16 14.56
N ASP A 128 -18.48 0.66 15.22
CA ASP A 128 -18.98 2.01 14.93
C ASP A 128 -17.92 3.05 15.33
N GLU A 129 -17.26 2.84 16.45
CA GLU A 129 -16.17 3.69 16.95
C GLU A 129 -14.98 3.72 15.98
N ALA A 130 -14.62 2.57 15.40
CA ALA A 130 -13.52 2.49 14.44
C ALA A 130 -13.83 3.24 13.14
N ILE A 131 -15.05 3.07 12.61
CA ILE A 131 -15.53 3.80 11.42
C ILE A 131 -15.51 5.31 11.67
N LEU A 132 -16.09 5.76 12.78
CA LEU A 132 -16.16 7.20 13.10
C LEU A 132 -14.77 7.81 13.32
N THR A 133 -13.88 7.07 13.99
CA THR A 133 -12.48 7.50 14.20
C THR A 133 -11.75 7.62 12.87
N TYR A 134 -11.85 6.60 12.00
CA TYR A 134 -11.21 6.61 10.68
C TYR A 134 -11.70 7.78 9.82
N MET A 135 -13.01 8.00 9.76
CA MET A 135 -13.59 9.10 8.98
C MET A 135 -13.20 10.48 9.52
N SER A 136 -13.10 10.64 10.83
CA SER A 136 -12.60 11.87 11.46
C SER A 136 -11.15 12.16 11.07
N VAL A 137 -10.30 11.12 11.02
CA VAL A 137 -8.93 11.27 10.56
C VAL A 137 -8.88 11.60 9.06
N MET A 138 -9.68 10.94 8.23
CA MET A 138 -9.73 11.24 6.79
C MET A 138 -10.16 12.69 6.52
N VAL A 139 -11.11 13.24 7.28
CA VAL A 139 -11.47 14.68 7.22
C VAL A 139 -10.30 15.57 7.62
N THR A 140 -9.51 15.18 8.62
CA THR A 140 -8.28 15.91 9.03
C THR A 140 -7.24 15.89 7.91
N GLU A 141 -7.03 14.74 7.27
CA GLU A 141 -6.13 14.60 6.13
C GLU A 141 -6.58 15.46 4.94
N MET A 142 -7.87 15.44 4.59
CA MET A 142 -8.43 16.29 3.55
C MET A 142 -8.20 17.77 3.85
N ASP A 143 -8.43 18.21 5.09
CA ASP A 143 -8.22 19.60 5.52
C ASP A 143 -6.74 20.02 5.44
N GLU A 144 -5.81 19.17 5.90
CA GLU A 144 -4.36 19.43 5.79
C GLU A 144 -3.92 19.59 4.32
N LEU A 145 -4.43 18.75 3.42
CA LEU A 145 -4.08 18.80 2.00
C LEU A 145 -4.76 19.96 1.29
N HIS A 146 -6.02 20.25 1.63
CA HIS A 146 -6.76 21.37 1.06
C HIS A 146 -6.05 22.70 1.37
N LYS A 147 -5.57 22.88 2.61
CA LYS A 147 -4.77 24.06 3.01
C LYS A 147 -3.44 24.20 2.27
N GLN A 148 -2.83 23.08 1.85
CA GLN A 148 -1.61 23.08 1.05
C GLN A 148 -1.86 23.38 -0.44
N GLY A 149 -3.09 23.15 -0.91
CA GLY A 149 -3.53 23.41 -2.29
C GLY A 149 -2.96 22.41 -3.31
N LYS A 150 -2.87 22.87 -4.57
CA LYS A 150 -2.31 22.10 -5.71
C LYS A 150 -3.05 20.80 -6.05
N GLY A 151 -4.33 20.70 -5.70
CA GLY A 151 -5.14 19.51 -5.94
C GLY A 151 -4.72 18.28 -5.11
N LEU A 152 -3.95 18.45 -4.03
CA LEU A 152 -3.49 17.33 -3.20
C LEU A 152 -4.63 16.57 -2.53
N CYS A 153 -5.67 17.28 -2.07
CA CYS A 153 -6.87 16.65 -1.52
C CYS A 153 -7.62 15.84 -2.59
N TYR A 154 -7.74 16.35 -3.80
CA TYR A 154 -8.33 15.61 -4.93
C TYR A 154 -7.52 14.34 -5.25
N LYS A 155 -6.18 14.40 -5.18
CA LYS A 155 -5.31 13.21 -5.30
C LYS A 155 -5.50 12.17 -4.20
N LEU A 156 -5.83 12.61 -2.98
CA LEU A 156 -6.17 11.70 -1.88
C LEU A 156 -7.48 10.96 -2.18
N LEU A 157 -8.49 11.68 -2.67
CA LEU A 157 -9.81 11.12 -2.99
C LEU A 157 -9.80 10.25 -4.26
N LEU A 158 -8.98 10.61 -5.26
CA LEU A 158 -8.93 9.96 -6.58
C LEU A 158 -7.49 9.66 -7.02
N PRO A 159 -6.75 8.80 -6.28
CA PRO A 159 -5.35 8.50 -6.57
C PRO A 159 -5.15 7.83 -7.95
N GLN A 160 -6.17 7.16 -8.48
CA GLN A 160 -6.16 6.50 -9.79
C GLN A 160 -6.13 7.47 -10.98
N ILE A 161 -6.51 8.74 -10.78
CA ILE A 161 -6.59 9.74 -11.86
C ILE A 161 -5.29 10.54 -11.97
N GLU A 162 -4.76 11.04 -10.85
CA GLU A 162 -3.61 11.97 -10.85
C GLU A 162 -2.37 11.44 -10.12
N GLY A 163 -2.38 10.17 -9.76
CA GLY A 163 -1.36 9.54 -8.94
C GLY A 163 -1.52 9.84 -7.45
N GLY A 164 -0.93 8.99 -6.62
CA GLY A 164 -0.99 9.11 -5.17
C GLY A 164 -0.18 10.27 -4.62
N ILE A 165 -0.37 10.52 -3.33
CA ILE A 165 0.44 11.43 -2.51
C ILE A 165 1.47 10.62 -1.69
N ASP A 166 2.57 11.23 -1.26
CA ASP A 166 3.43 10.65 -0.21
C ASP A 166 3.05 11.25 1.15
N GLY A 167 2.12 10.60 1.86
CA GLY A 167 1.61 11.03 3.18
C GLY A 167 2.70 11.34 4.21
N ARG A 168 3.89 10.73 4.11
CA ARG A 168 4.99 10.99 5.05
C ARG A 168 5.56 12.40 4.91
N LYS A 169 5.40 12.99 3.71
CA LYS A 169 5.88 14.32 3.35
C LYS A 169 4.80 15.40 3.49
N VAL A 170 3.54 15.04 3.26
CA VAL A 170 2.44 16.02 3.18
C VAL A 170 1.61 16.11 4.45
N PHE A 171 1.54 15.06 5.27
CA PHE A 171 0.80 15.08 6.52
C PHE A 171 1.67 15.44 7.71
N SER A 172 1.09 16.07 8.72
CA SER A 172 1.73 16.23 10.03
C SER A 172 2.06 14.88 10.67
N LYS A 173 3.05 14.85 11.58
CA LYS A 173 3.41 13.60 12.28
C LYS A 173 2.29 13.08 13.17
N GLU A 174 1.45 13.97 13.68
CA GLU A 174 0.27 13.61 14.45
C GLU A 174 -0.78 12.94 13.57
N THR A 175 -1.09 13.52 12.40
CA THR A 175 -2.05 12.95 11.44
C THR A 175 -1.57 11.60 10.92
N GLN A 176 -0.28 11.47 10.56
CA GLN A 176 0.32 10.17 10.18
C GLN A 176 0.12 9.10 11.28
N LYS A 177 0.29 9.47 12.55
CA LYS A 177 0.10 8.54 13.66
C LYS A 177 -1.37 8.15 13.82
N LYS A 178 -2.27 9.12 13.76
CA LYS A 178 -3.73 8.91 13.89
C LYS A 178 -4.27 8.04 12.76
N ASP A 179 -3.82 8.26 11.52
CA ASP A 179 -4.20 7.45 10.36
C ASP A 179 -3.82 5.98 10.56
N LEU A 180 -2.56 5.71 10.89
CA LEU A 180 -2.10 4.35 11.16
C LEU A 180 -2.84 3.68 12.32
N MET A 181 -3.18 4.42 13.37
CA MET A 181 -3.99 3.89 14.48
C MET A 181 -5.44 3.62 14.08
N ALA A 182 -6.05 4.48 13.28
CA ALA A 182 -7.41 4.29 12.81
C ALA A 182 -7.50 3.10 11.86
N LEU A 183 -6.54 2.96 10.94
CA LEU A 183 -6.40 1.79 10.06
C LEU A 183 -6.29 0.50 10.87
N ASP A 184 -5.44 0.47 11.89
CA ASP A 184 -5.25 -0.67 12.77
C ASP A 184 -6.57 -1.12 13.44
N GLU A 185 -7.38 -0.16 13.93
CA GLU A 185 -8.66 -0.44 14.56
C GLU A 185 -9.75 -0.89 13.57
N ILE A 186 -9.78 -0.35 12.35
CA ILE A 186 -10.65 -0.87 11.28
C ILE A 186 -10.38 -2.35 11.07
N ILE A 187 -9.12 -2.75 10.86
CA ILE A 187 -8.74 -4.13 10.59
C ILE A 187 -9.05 -5.06 11.78
N LYS A 188 -8.77 -4.63 13.00
CA LYS A 188 -9.03 -5.44 14.21
C LYS A 188 -10.51 -5.71 14.44
N THR A 189 -11.35 -4.69 14.19
CA THR A 189 -12.78 -4.74 14.52
C THR A 189 -13.65 -5.24 13.36
N SER A 190 -13.10 -5.35 12.15
CA SER A 190 -13.83 -5.75 10.94
C SER A 190 -14.11 -7.25 10.81
N ASN A 191 -13.63 -8.10 11.73
CA ASN A 191 -13.94 -9.53 11.71
C ASN A 191 -15.37 -9.86 12.22
N THR A 192 -16.19 -8.83 12.44
CA THR A 192 -17.58 -8.99 12.84
C THR A 192 -18.49 -9.01 11.61
N LYS A 193 -19.50 -9.89 11.59
CA LYS A 193 -20.50 -9.91 10.52
C LYS A 193 -21.58 -8.85 10.75
N LYS A 194 -21.17 -7.58 10.87
CA LYS A 194 -22.16 -6.48 10.92
C LYS A 194 -22.88 -6.39 9.59
N THR A 195 -24.20 -6.26 9.66
CA THR A 195 -25.07 -6.12 8.49
C THR A 195 -24.98 -4.70 7.94
N ILE A 196 -24.90 -4.58 6.63
CA ILE A 196 -25.02 -3.30 5.93
C ILE A 196 -26.49 -2.87 6.01
N PRO A 197 -26.80 -1.69 6.56
CA PRO A 197 -28.18 -1.24 6.70
C PRO A 197 -28.80 -1.02 5.30
N SER A 198 -30.13 -1.10 5.21
CA SER A 198 -30.81 -0.76 3.95
C SER A 198 -30.77 0.74 3.69
N GLU A 199 -30.88 1.13 2.43
CA GLU A 199 -31.02 2.54 2.03
C GLU A 199 -32.15 3.24 2.80
N SER A 200 -33.33 2.61 2.89
CA SER A 200 -34.48 3.15 3.63
C SER A 200 -34.20 3.43 5.12
N ALA A 201 -33.20 2.77 5.71
CA ALA A 201 -32.83 2.97 7.10
C ALA A 201 -31.85 4.14 7.30
N VAL A 202 -31.09 4.53 6.26
CA VAL A 202 -30.07 5.59 6.35
C VAL A 202 -30.49 6.89 5.68
N MET A 203 -31.33 6.85 4.64
CA MET A 203 -31.74 8.03 3.89
C MET A 203 -32.37 9.14 4.74
N PRO A 204 -33.20 8.85 5.76
CA PRO A 204 -33.72 9.89 6.64
C PRO A 204 -32.64 10.72 7.36
N SER A 205 -31.43 10.16 7.55
CA SER A 205 -30.28 10.87 8.12
C SER A 205 -29.44 11.59 7.05
N LEU A 206 -29.38 11.05 5.83
CA LEU A 206 -28.57 11.60 4.73
C LEU A 206 -29.29 12.70 3.94
N GLU A 207 -30.60 12.64 3.76
CA GLU A 207 -31.36 13.63 3.00
C GLU A 207 -31.16 15.07 3.51
N PRO A 208 -31.23 15.35 4.83
CA PRO A 208 -30.99 16.70 5.33
C PRO A 208 -29.57 17.20 5.05
N ILE A 209 -28.59 16.30 5.05
CA ILE A 209 -27.18 16.61 4.74
C ILE A 209 -27.06 17.02 3.28
N PHE A 210 -27.65 16.25 2.35
CA PHE A 210 -27.65 16.66 0.93
C PHE A 210 -28.36 18.00 0.72
N VAL A 211 -29.48 18.26 1.40
CA VAL A 211 -30.14 19.57 1.36
C VAL A 211 -29.22 20.69 1.86
N SER A 212 -28.48 20.46 2.95
CA SER A 212 -27.47 21.41 3.47
C SER A 212 -26.36 21.67 2.44
N LEU A 213 -25.81 20.62 1.84
CA LEU A 213 -24.78 20.71 0.81
C LEU A 213 -25.28 21.49 -0.42
N TYR A 214 -26.49 21.20 -0.91
CA TYR A 214 -27.09 21.92 -2.02
C TYR A 214 -27.32 23.40 -1.69
N SER A 215 -27.72 23.72 -0.47
CA SER A 215 -27.86 25.11 -0.01
C SER A 215 -26.52 25.86 -0.03
N LYS A 216 -25.41 25.17 0.28
CA LYS A 216 -24.08 25.76 0.35
C LYS A 216 -23.35 25.83 -1.01
N PHE A 217 -23.46 24.79 -1.81
CA PHE A 217 -22.67 24.60 -3.03
C PHE A 217 -23.52 24.67 -4.32
N GLY A 218 -24.85 24.74 -4.22
CA GLY A 218 -25.74 24.74 -5.38
C GLY A 218 -25.56 23.50 -6.25
N ASP A 219 -25.62 23.67 -7.57
CA ASP A 219 -25.48 22.58 -8.53
C ASP A 219 -24.08 21.93 -8.53
N ASP A 220 -23.08 22.55 -7.90
CA ASP A 220 -21.74 21.96 -7.78
C ASP A 220 -21.74 20.66 -6.97
N VAL A 221 -22.77 20.40 -6.13
CA VAL A 221 -22.90 19.13 -5.38
C VAL A 221 -22.87 17.92 -6.31
N ALA A 222 -23.41 18.03 -7.53
CA ALA A 222 -23.39 16.95 -8.51
C ALA A 222 -21.96 16.50 -8.91
N MET A 223 -20.93 17.30 -8.63
CA MET A 223 -19.53 16.92 -8.90
C MET A 223 -19.08 15.69 -8.11
N ILE A 224 -19.64 15.42 -6.93
CA ILE A 224 -19.25 14.24 -6.15
C ILE A 224 -19.90 12.94 -6.66
N GLU A 225 -20.94 13.04 -7.50
CA GLU A 225 -21.56 11.88 -8.16
C GLU A 225 -20.68 11.34 -9.30
N ASN A 226 -20.01 12.23 -10.02
CA ASN A 226 -19.01 11.88 -11.02
C ASN A 226 -17.74 12.75 -10.89
N PRO A 227 -16.90 12.48 -9.88
CA PRO A 227 -15.75 13.32 -9.58
C PRO A 227 -14.60 13.16 -10.58
N THR A 228 -14.75 12.25 -11.55
CA THR A 228 -13.77 11.98 -12.62
C THR A 228 -14.10 12.64 -13.96
N ALA A 229 -15.20 13.39 -14.05
CA ALA A 229 -15.55 14.10 -15.27
C ALA A 229 -14.48 15.15 -15.65
N THR A 230 -14.34 15.42 -16.95
CA THR A 230 -13.20 16.18 -17.51
C THR A 230 -13.14 17.65 -17.09
N ASN A 231 -14.25 18.23 -16.62
CA ASN A 231 -14.41 19.63 -16.27
C ASN A 231 -14.69 19.85 -14.78
N VAL A 232 -14.33 18.89 -13.93
CA VAL A 232 -14.57 18.97 -12.49
C VAL A 232 -13.60 19.95 -11.83
N ASP A 233 -14.14 20.80 -10.95
CA ASP A 233 -13.35 21.64 -10.06
C ASP A 233 -12.87 20.81 -8.86
N LYS A 234 -11.56 20.54 -8.84
CA LYS A 234 -10.91 19.67 -7.86
C LYS A 234 -11.00 20.21 -6.43
N ASP A 235 -10.92 21.54 -6.27
CA ASP A 235 -10.98 22.17 -4.96
C ASP A 235 -12.43 22.13 -4.44
N LYS A 236 -13.41 22.27 -5.33
CA LYS A 236 -14.83 22.06 -4.97
C LYS A 236 -15.12 20.61 -4.60
N VAL A 237 -14.65 19.62 -5.36
CA VAL A 237 -14.82 18.21 -4.98
C VAL A 237 -14.29 17.96 -3.57
N CYS A 238 -13.06 18.41 -3.29
CA CYS A 238 -12.51 18.29 -1.94
C CYS A 238 -13.41 18.97 -0.90
N SER A 239 -13.85 20.20 -1.15
CA SER A 239 -14.67 20.98 -0.22
C SER A 239 -16.02 20.30 0.06
N ILE A 240 -16.70 19.84 -0.99
CA ILE A 240 -18.01 19.19 -0.89
C ILE A 240 -17.86 17.85 -0.17
N THR A 241 -16.89 17.01 -0.54
CA THR A 241 -16.64 15.71 0.10
C THR A 241 -16.26 15.87 1.57
N MET A 242 -15.42 16.87 1.90
CA MET A 242 -15.05 17.15 3.28
C MET A 242 -16.26 17.60 4.11
N ASP A 243 -17.12 18.46 3.57
CA ASP A 243 -18.32 18.93 4.27
C ASP A 243 -19.37 17.81 4.42
N LEU A 244 -19.55 16.96 3.41
CA LEU A 244 -20.38 15.77 3.49
C LEU A 244 -19.99 14.90 4.71
N TYR A 245 -18.70 14.56 4.82
CA TYR A 245 -18.25 13.73 5.93
C TYR A 245 -18.28 14.45 7.28
N LYS A 246 -18.04 15.77 7.33
CA LYS A 246 -18.22 16.56 8.56
C LYS A 246 -19.67 16.56 9.04
N GLU A 247 -20.62 16.72 8.14
CA GLU A 247 -22.04 16.69 8.48
C GLU A 247 -22.49 15.29 8.91
N ILE A 248 -22.01 14.23 8.24
CA ILE A 248 -22.27 12.84 8.68
C ILE A 248 -21.71 12.61 10.09
N LEU A 249 -20.48 13.05 10.36
CA LEU A 249 -19.86 12.91 11.69
C LEU A 249 -20.53 13.76 12.78
N ALA A 250 -21.35 14.74 12.41
CA ALA A 250 -22.14 15.55 13.33
C ALA A 250 -23.48 14.91 13.73
N LEU A 251 -23.91 13.84 13.04
CA LEU A 251 -25.08 13.05 13.43
C LEU A 251 -24.85 12.32 14.77
N PRO A 252 -25.93 11.84 15.43
CA PRO A 252 -25.79 10.88 16.52
C PRO A 252 -24.89 9.70 16.11
N PRO A 253 -23.97 9.21 16.97
CA PRO A 253 -22.93 8.26 16.58
C PRO A 253 -23.44 7.00 15.86
N GLU A 254 -24.58 6.45 16.29
CA GLU A 254 -25.20 5.29 15.64
C GLU A 254 -25.67 5.60 14.21
N GLN A 255 -26.27 6.78 13.99
CA GLN A 255 -26.72 7.22 12.67
C GLN A 255 -25.54 7.51 11.74
N ALA A 256 -24.52 8.20 12.26
CA ALA A 256 -23.27 8.47 11.53
C ALA A 256 -22.60 7.17 11.07
N ALA A 257 -22.43 6.20 11.98
CA ALA A 257 -21.81 4.92 11.66
C ALA A 257 -22.66 4.08 10.70
N SER A 258 -24.00 4.12 10.84
CA SER A 258 -24.94 3.46 9.92
C SER A 258 -24.85 4.04 8.50
N ALA A 259 -24.83 5.37 8.38
CA ALA A 259 -24.69 6.06 7.10
C ALA A 259 -23.35 5.73 6.41
N LEU A 260 -22.24 5.80 7.14
CA LEU A 260 -20.91 5.45 6.62
C LEU A 260 -20.85 3.98 6.20
N ARG A 261 -21.37 3.07 7.03
CA ARG A 261 -21.44 1.65 6.70
C ARG A 261 -22.23 1.37 5.43
N TRP A 262 -23.33 2.09 5.21
CA TRP A 262 -24.07 1.99 3.96
C TRP A 262 -23.26 2.52 2.78
N MET A 263 -22.65 3.70 2.89
CA MET A 263 -21.86 4.31 1.79
C MET A 263 -20.71 3.42 1.33
N PHE A 264 -19.95 2.84 2.26
CA PHE A 264 -18.83 1.94 1.94
C PHE A 264 -19.28 0.50 1.67
N GLY A 265 -20.54 0.15 1.94
CA GLY A 265 -21.09 -1.19 1.77
C GLY A 265 -21.70 -1.46 0.39
N GLN A 266 -21.74 -0.46 -0.50
CA GLN A 266 -22.30 -0.61 -1.86
C GLN A 266 -21.28 -1.05 -2.93
N GLY A 267 -20.03 -1.32 -2.53
CA GLY A 267 -18.94 -1.76 -3.40
C GLY A 267 -18.94 -3.25 -3.70
#